data_AF-A0A6G7LSG1-F1
#
_entry.id   AF-A0A6G7LSG1-F1
#
_cell.length_a   1.000
_cell.length_b   1.000
_cell.length_c   1.000
_cell.angle_alpha   90.00
_cell.angle_beta   90.00
_cell.angle_gamma   90.00
#
_symmetry.space_group_name_H-M   'P 1'
#
loop_
_entity.id
_entity.type
_entity.pdbx_description
1 polymer ?
#
loop_
_entity_poly.entity_id
_entity_poly.type
_entity_poly.pdbx_seq_one_letter_code
_entity_poly.pdbx_strand_id
1 'polypeptide(L)'
;MEITVFFAGYGDMEGQKWANAQMLTDFTDEEGRAGCQVGKLSLDTADNNRLGKHLVGDIQRAKGPIVIKAEFGSKTQGGKIVSYLKSYSLVGEKAAPAAKEAPITAKSDSRSQSL
;
A
#
# COMPACT_ATOMS: atom_id res chain seq x y z
N MET A 1 4.26 -12.24 10.35
CA MET A 1 4.74 -10.98 10.95
C MET A 1 3.79 -9.87 10.53
N GLU A 2 3.42 -8.96 11.42
CA GLU A 2 2.63 -7.79 11.03
C GLU A 2 3.56 -6.66 10.60
N ILE A 3 3.24 -6.00 9.49
CA ILE A 3 3.99 -4.85 8.98
C ILE A 3 3.03 -3.79 8.45
N THR A 4 3.43 -2.53 8.62
CA THR A 4 2.73 -1.40 8.03
C THR A 4 3.31 -1.13 6.65
N VAL A 5 2.48 -1.27 5.61
CA VAL A 5 2.84 -0.93 4.22
C VAL A 5 2.16 0.38 3.85
N PHE A 6 2.95 1.36 3.41
CA PHE A 6 2.44 2.68 3.04
C PHE A 6 2.64 3.00 1.55
N PHE A 7 3.41 2.17 0.84
CA PHE A 7 3.60 2.30 -0.60
C PHE A 7 3.84 0.93 -1.22
N ALA A 8 3.29 0.72 -2.41
CA ALA A 8 3.59 -0.41 -3.27
C ALA A 8 3.64 0.04 -4.74
N GLY A 9 4.41 -0.67 -5.54
CA GLY A 9 4.51 -0.44 -6.98
C GLY A 9 4.87 -1.73 -7.71
N TYR A 10 4.45 -1.81 -8.97
CA TYR A 10 4.74 -2.93 -9.85
C TYR A 10 4.84 -2.46 -11.30
N GLY A 11 5.49 -3.24 -12.14
CA GLY A 11 5.61 -2.94 -13.56
C GLY A 11 6.49 -3.94 -14.31
N ASP A 12 6.89 -3.51 -15.50
CA ASP A 12 7.87 -4.18 -16.35
C ASP A 12 9.11 -3.30 -16.50
N MET A 13 10.29 -3.89 -16.32
CA MET A 13 11.58 -3.24 -16.48
C MET A 13 12.46 -4.16 -17.33
N GLU A 14 12.88 -3.67 -18.50
CA GLU A 14 13.74 -4.44 -19.43
C GLU A 14 13.17 -5.82 -19.81
N GLY A 15 11.84 -5.92 -19.94
CA GLY A 15 11.14 -7.18 -20.24
C GLY A 15 10.99 -8.13 -19.05
N GLN A 16 11.44 -7.74 -17.85
CA GLN A 16 11.25 -8.48 -16.61
C GLN A 16 10.22 -7.82 -15.69
N LYS A 17 9.36 -8.64 -15.09
CA LYS A 17 8.38 -8.20 -14.10
C LYS A 17 9.09 -7.75 -12.82
N TRP A 18 8.74 -6.56 -12.31
CA TRP A 18 9.19 -6.07 -11.01
C TRP A 18 8.02 -5.64 -10.14
N ALA A 19 8.16 -5.83 -8.82
CA ALA A 19 7.21 -5.32 -7.84
C ALA A 19 7.90 -5.14 -6.49
N ASN A 20 7.63 -4.01 -5.82
CA ASN A 20 8.22 -3.63 -4.54
C ASN A 20 7.20 -2.94 -3.64
N ALA A 21 7.41 -3.03 -2.33
CA ALA A 21 6.70 -2.28 -1.31
C ALA A 21 7.66 -1.54 -0.38
N GLN A 22 7.19 -0.46 0.25
CA GLN A 22 7.86 0.21 1.35
C GLN A 22 7.07 -0.01 2.64
N MET A 23 7.79 -0.37 3.69
CA MET A 23 7.24 -0.65 5.01
C MET A 23 7.84 0.27 6.05
N LEU A 24 7.07 0.56 7.09
CA LEU A 24 7.52 1.26 8.28
C LEU A 24 7.75 0.24 9.39
N THR A 25 8.89 0.33 10.06
CA THR A 25 9.06 -0.28 11.38
C THR A 25 8.32 0.55 12.42
N ASP A 26 8.04 -0.07 13.56
CA ASP A 26 7.58 0.66 14.73
C ASP A 26 8.62 1.69 15.16
N PHE A 27 8.13 2.73 15.85
CA PHE A 27 9.01 3.70 16.48
C PHE A 27 9.73 3.02 17.64
N THR A 28 11.06 3.09 17.65
CA THR A 28 11.89 2.66 18.77
C THR A 28 12.46 3.88 19.48
N ASP A 29 12.50 3.82 20.81
CA ASP A 29 13.08 4.81 21.71
C ASP A 29 14.29 4.26 22.47
N GLU A 30 14.89 3.17 21.97
CA GLU A 30 16.06 2.54 22.58
C GLU A 30 17.30 3.45 22.50
N GLU A 31 18.11 3.44 23.55
CA GLU A 31 19.38 4.18 23.58
C GLU A 31 20.32 3.66 22.47
N GLY A 32 20.62 4.53 21.49
CA GLY A 32 21.42 4.19 20.30
C GLY A 32 20.59 3.83 19.05
N ARG A 33 19.26 3.69 19.16
CA ARG A 33 18.33 3.50 18.04
C ARG A 33 17.01 4.21 18.35
N ALA A 34 16.91 5.48 17.96
CA ALA A 34 15.69 6.26 18.07
C ALA A 34 15.07 6.53 16.69
N GLY A 35 13.74 6.37 16.56
CA GLY A 35 12.98 6.71 15.35
C GLY A 35 12.31 5.52 14.69
N CYS A 36 11.83 5.74 13.46
CA CYS A 36 11.24 4.72 12.60
C CYS A 36 12.12 4.51 11.37
N GLN A 37 12.23 3.25 10.92
CA GLN A 37 12.99 2.90 9.74
C GLN A 37 12.05 2.59 8.59
N VAL A 38 12.38 3.12 7.41
CA VAL A 38 11.72 2.74 6.16
C VAL A 38 12.46 1.56 5.54
N GLY A 39 11.78 0.43 5.45
CA GLY A 39 12.25 -0.77 4.77
C GLY A 39 11.73 -0.86 3.35
N LYS A 40 12.52 -1.46 2.45
CA LYS A 40 12.06 -1.89 1.12
C LYS A 40 11.86 -3.40 1.10
N LEU A 41 10.81 -3.84 0.42
CA LEU A 41 10.45 -5.25 0.32
C LEU A 41 10.20 -5.62 -1.14
N SER A 42 10.91 -6.63 -1.62
CA SER A 42 10.63 -7.26 -2.91
C SER A 42 9.35 -8.06 -2.84
N LEU A 43 8.51 -7.99 -3.87
CA LEU A 43 7.27 -8.75 -3.96
C LEU A 43 7.42 -9.92 -4.93
N ASP A 44 6.61 -10.97 -4.74
CA ASP A 44 6.51 -12.04 -5.72
C ASP A 44 5.93 -11.52 -7.05
N THR A 45 6.64 -11.82 -8.13
CA THR A 45 6.30 -11.40 -9.50
C THR A 45 5.91 -12.58 -10.40
N ALA A 46 5.96 -13.83 -9.90
CA ALA A 46 5.75 -15.05 -10.68
C ALA A 46 4.39 -15.09 -11.39
N ASP A 47 3.34 -14.55 -10.78
CA ASP A 47 1.99 -14.46 -11.34
C ASP A 47 1.70 -13.08 -11.94
N ASN A 48 2.54 -12.64 -12.90
CA ASN A 48 2.36 -11.36 -13.63
C ASN A 48 2.05 -10.15 -12.71
N ASN A 49 2.85 -10.02 -11.63
CA ASN A 49 2.69 -9.00 -10.60
C ASN A 49 1.33 -9.00 -9.87
N ARG A 50 0.60 -10.13 -9.79
CA ARG A 50 -0.71 -10.20 -9.10
C ARG A 50 -0.63 -9.67 -7.67
N LEU A 51 0.40 -10.04 -6.92
CA LEU A 51 0.59 -9.58 -5.54
C LEU A 51 0.76 -8.06 -5.46
N GLY A 52 1.60 -7.49 -6.32
CA GLY A 52 1.81 -6.03 -6.41
C GLY A 52 0.53 -5.29 -6.80
N LYS A 53 -0.24 -5.81 -7.75
CA LYS A 53 -1.55 -5.25 -8.15
C LYS A 53 -2.52 -5.20 -6.98
N HIS A 54 -2.64 -6.31 -6.24
CA HIS A 54 -3.54 -6.41 -5.09
C HIS A 54 -3.12 -5.43 -3.98
N LEU A 55 -1.82 -5.40 -3.66
CA LEU A 55 -1.30 -4.53 -2.60
C LEU A 55 -1.48 -3.05 -2.92
N VAL A 56 -1.26 -2.64 -4.17
CA VAL A 56 -1.55 -1.27 -4.64
C VAL A 56 -3.03 -0.96 -4.51
N GLY A 57 -3.90 -1.87 -4.94
CA GLY A 57 -5.36 -1.70 -4.84
C GLY A 57 -5.83 -1.54 -3.39
N ASP A 58 -5.26 -2.31 -2.46
CA ASP A 58 -5.61 -2.22 -1.04
C ASP A 58 -5.18 -0.90 -0.40
N ILE A 59 -3.96 -0.41 -0.70
CA ILE A 59 -3.47 0.90 -0.24
C ILE A 59 -4.34 2.04 -0.79
N GLN A 60 -4.67 1.98 -2.09
CA GLN A 60 -5.53 2.98 -2.72
C GLN A 60 -6.94 2.97 -2.11
N ARG A 61 -7.51 1.78 -1.86
CA ARG A 61 -8.80 1.62 -1.20
C ARG A 61 -8.80 2.17 0.22
N ALA A 62 -7.73 1.95 0.98
CA ALA A 62 -7.56 2.47 2.33
C ALA A 62 -7.29 3.99 2.37
N LYS A 63 -6.93 4.60 1.23
CA LYS A 63 -6.47 6.00 1.12
C LYS A 63 -5.32 6.29 2.10
N GLY A 64 -4.45 5.32 2.32
CA GLY A 64 -3.38 5.42 3.30
C GLY A 64 -2.70 4.09 3.62
N PRO A 65 -1.82 4.07 4.63
CA PRO A 65 -1.11 2.87 5.03
C PRO A 65 -2.07 1.75 5.49
N ILE A 66 -1.69 0.51 5.20
CA ILE A 66 -2.37 -0.70 5.62
C ILE A 66 -1.46 -1.54 6.52
N VAL A 67 -2.06 -2.25 7.47
CA VAL A 67 -1.35 -3.26 8.25
C VAL A 67 -1.64 -4.62 7.63
N ILE A 68 -0.59 -5.40 7.37
CA ILE A 68 -0.71 -6.73 6.78
C ILE A 68 0.00 -7.75 7.63
N LYS A 69 -0.55 -8.96 7.67
CA LYS A 69 0.15 -10.15 8.14
C LYS A 69 0.88 -10.76 6.95
N ALA A 70 2.20 -10.57 6.93
CA ALA A 70 3.07 -10.98 5.83
C ALA A 70 3.56 -12.43 5.98
N GLU A 71 3.58 -13.15 4.85
CA GLU A 71 4.29 -14.41 4.63
C GLU A 71 5.44 -14.18 3.66
N PHE A 72 6.67 -14.49 4.08
CA PHE A 72 7.86 -14.31 3.27
C PHE A 72 8.30 -15.62 2.63
N GLY A 73 8.68 -15.54 1.36
CA GLY A 73 9.48 -16.55 0.67
C GLY A 73 10.96 -16.14 0.65
N SER A 74 11.81 -17.07 0.21
CA SER A 74 13.22 -16.80 -0.05
C SER A 74 13.62 -17.40 -1.39
N LYS A 75 14.44 -16.69 -2.16
CA LYS A 75 15.01 -17.17 -3.42
C LYS A 75 16.48 -16.85 -3.51
N THR A 76 17.22 -17.63 -4.27
CA THR A 76 18.63 -17.33 -4.58
C THR A 76 18.68 -16.44 -5.82
N GLN A 77 19.29 -15.26 -5.70
CA GLN A 77 19.51 -14.33 -6.81
C GLN A 77 20.97 -13.89 -6.80
N GLY A 78 21.71 -14.21 -7.87
CA GLY A 78 23.14 -13.87 -7.97
C GLY A 78 24.00 -14.43 -6.83
N GLY A 79 23.70 -15.66 -6.38
CA GLY A 79 24.40 -16.33 -5.27
C GLY A 79 24.04 -15.82 -3.87
N LYS A 80 23.12 -14.87 -3.74
CA LYS A 80 22.63 -14.36 -2.45
C LYS A 80 21.21 -14.83 -2.19
N ILE A 81 20.89 -15.13 -0.94
CA ILE A 81 19.51 -15.38 -0.51
C ILE A 81 18.81 -14.03 -0.37
N VAL A 82 17.70 -13.86 -1.09
CA VAL A 82 16.86 -12.68 -1.07
C VAL A 82 15.46 -13.08 -0.59
N SER A 83 15.01 -12.46 0.49
CA SER A 83 13.64 -12.62 0.98
C SER A 83 12.68 -11.74 0.18
N TYR A 84 11.47 -12.24 -0.04
CA TYR A 84 10.42 -11.51 -0.76
C TYR A 84 9.05 -11.79 -0.14
N LEU A 85 8.12 -10.85 -0.28
CA LEU A 85 6.72 -11.06 0.13
C LEU A 85 6.07 -12.05 -0.83
N LYS A 86 5.63 -13.18 -0.31
CA LYS A 86 4.98 -14.24 -1.08
C LYS A 86 3.46 -14.11 -1.02
N SER A 87 2.92 -13.83 0.17
CA SER A 87 1.49 -13.65 0.40
C SER A 87 1.25 -12.69 1.57
N TYR A 88 0.03 -12.17 1.69
CA TYR A 88 -0.40 -11.40 2.85
C TYR A 88 -1.90 -11.50 3.10
N SER A 89 -2.32 -11.15 4.32
CA SER A 89 -3.71 -10.85 4.66
C SER A 89 -3.80 -9.49 5.35
N LEU A 90 -4.87 -8.72 5.11
CA LEU A 90 -5.11 -7.45 5.79
C LEU A 90 -5.38 -7.69 7.29
N VAL A 91 -4.84 -6.81 8.14
CA VAL A 91 -5.07 -6.80 9.59
C VAL A 91 -5.91 -5.58 9.92
N GLY A 92 -7.15 -5.81 10.33
CA GLY A 92 -8.13 -4.77 10.64
C GLY A 92 -8.63 -4.07 9.37
N GLU A 93 -9.91 -4.18 9.07
CA GLU A 93 -10.53 -3.32 8.08
C GLU A 93 -10.54 -1.89 8.61
N LYS A 94 -9.55 -1.08 8.26
CA LYS A 94 -9.78 0.37 8.24
C LYS A 94 -10.67 0.65 7.04
N ALA A 95 -11.97 0.40 7.22
CA ALA A 95 -12.99 0.76 6.26
C ALA A 95 -12.74 2.21 5.83
N ALA A 96 -12.61 2.43 4.52
CA ALA A 96 -12.50 3.77 3.99
C ALA A 96 -13.61 4.63 4.60
N PRO A 97 -13.35 5.88 5.04
CA PRO A 97 -14.43 6.75 5.44
C PRO A 97 -15.39 6.83 4.25
N ALA A 98 -16.63 6.37 4.46
CA ALA A 98 -17.70 6.49 3.49
C ALA A 98 -17.66 7.93 2.97
N ALA A 99 -17.55 8.08 1.66
CA ALA A 99 -17.63 9.40 1.04
C ALA A 99 -18.95 10.02 1.51
N LYS A 100 -18.88 10.96 2.45
CA LYS A 100 -20.02 11.83 2.74
C LYS A 100 -20.22 12.61 1.45
N GLU A 101 -21.21 12.20 0.65
CA GLU A 101 -21.75 13.04 -0.40
C GLU A 101 -22.02 14.41 0.23
N ALA A 102 -21.30 15.42 -0.26
CA ALA A 102 -21.58 16.79 0.14
C ALA A 102 -23.05 17.07 -0.25
N PRO A 103 -23.89 17.56 0.68
CA PRO A 103 -25.24 17.96 0.32
C PRO A 103 -25.13 19.04 -0.76
N ILE A 104 -25.71 18.76 -1.91
CA ILE A 104 -25.86 19.69 -3.01
C ILE A 104 -26.79 20.79 -2.48
N THR A 105 -26.23 21.87 -1.93
CA THR A 105 -27.01 23.02 -1.49
C THR A 105 -27.62 23.68 -2.73
N ALA A 106 -28.94 23.55 -2.82
CA ALA A 106 -29.76 24.23 -3.81
C ALA A 106 -29.47 25.73 -3.82
N LYS A 107 -29.01 26.25 -4.95
CA LYS A 107 -29.19 27.67 -5.28
C LYS A 107 -30.49 27.78 -6.07
N SER A 108 -31.55 28.21 -5.38
CA SER A 108 -32.73 28.78 -6.02
C SER A 108 -32.34 30.12 -6.64
N ASP A 109 -32.05 30.14 -7.93
CA ASP A 109 -31.94 31.39 -8.68
C ASP A 109 -33.37 31.92 -8.93
N SER A 110 -33.82 32.80 -8.05
CA SER A 110 -34.95 33.70 -8.32
C SER A 110 -34.50 34.76 -9.33
N ARG A 111 -34.67 34.48 -10.63
CA ARG A 111 -34.63 35.50 -11.67
C ARG A 111 -35.95 36.26 -11.71
N SER A 112 -35.99 37.40 -11.03
CA SER A 112 -36.84 38.53 -11.39
C SER A 112 -36.06 39.45 -12.32
N GLN A 113 -36.42 39.54 -13.60
CA GLN A 113 -36.27 40.71 -14.50
C GLN A 113 -37.24 40.48 -15.68
N SER A 114 -38.45 41.07 -15.65
CA SER A 114 -38.82 42.36 -16.26
C SER A 114 -38.77 42.39 -17.79
N LEU A 115 -39.94 42.24 -18.43
CA LEU A 115 -40.51 43.09 -19.48
C LEU A 115 -42.00 42.74 -19.66
#